data_AF-A0A1Y3T6Z4-F1
#
_entry.id   AF-A0A1Y3T6Z4-F1
#
_cell.length_a   1.000
_cell.length_b   1.000
_cell.length_c   1.000
_cell.angle_alpha   90.00
_cell.angle_beta   90.00
_cell.angle_gamma   90.00
#
_symmetry.space_group_name_H-M   'P 1'
#
loop_
_entity.id
_entity.type
_entity.pdbx_description
1 polymer ?
#
loop_
_entity_poly.entity_id
_entity_poly.type
_entity_poly.pdbx_seq_one_letter_code
_entity_poly.pdbx_strand_id
1 'polypeptide(L)'
;MRYRELGKTGLKVSEIGLGAEWLERHNTEEVKEVIACCESYGINILDCWMSEPNVRSNIGKALEGKREKWIIQGHFGSTWQNGQYVRTREMDKVKEAFEDLLVRLQTDYIDLGMIHFVDEEAEFDRIMNGEFLTYVKEQKEKGVIRHIGMSTHNPRVAKLAALSGEIEMILFSINPAFDLLPASEDLNTYFAETYEESLGGIDPERAELYRICEQQGVGITVMKGYAGGRLFSPQTSPFGVALTPVQCIHYALTRPAVASILTGCDTPEHVKEAAAYETAKEEEKDYASVLAKAPHHAYSGQCTYCGHCAPCPVQIDIAMVNKLYDLAVMQEEIPDSLRAHYEELSANAEDCIGCGGCEERCPFGVPVMERMEKARELFLRKN
;
A
#
# COMPACT_ATOMS: atom_id res chain seq x y z
N MET A 1 7.64 -7.52 -20.86
CA MET A 1 6.73 -7.89 -19.77
C MET A 1 6.82 -9.37 -19.49
N ARG A 2 7.31 -9.70 -18.32
CA ARG A 2 7.23 -11.03 -17.73
C ARG A 2 5.92 -11.13 -16.96
N TYR A 3 5.40 -12.35 -16.88
CA TYR A 3 4.17 -12.64 -16.16
C TYR A 3 4.44 -13.70 -15.10
N ARG A 4 3.91 -13.50 -13.90
CA ARG A 4 4.03 -14.39 -12.75
C ARG A 4 2.67 -14.96 -12.38
N GLU A 5 2.66 -16.17 -11.84
CA GLU A 5 1.44 -16.72 -11.26
C GLU A 5 1.12 -15.99 -9.95
N LEU A 6 -0.12 -15.54 -9.80
CA LEU A 6 -0.57 -14.89 -8.56
C LEU A 6 -1.01 -15.96 -7.56
N GLY A 7 -0.04 -16.54 -6.84
CA GLY A 7 -0.30 -17.61 -5.88
C GLY A 7 -1.09 -18.76 -6.50
N LYS A 8 -2.09 -19.27 -5.76
CA LYS A 8 -2.96 -20.38 -6.19
C LYS A 8 -4.16 -19.95 -7.04
N THR A 9 -4.26 -18.67 -7.44
CA THR A 9 -5.39 -18.17 -8.23
C THR A 9 -5.42 -18.74 -9.65
N GLY A 10 -4.25 -19.16 -10.18
CA GLY A 10 -4.08 -19.56 -11.58
C GLY A 10 -4.03 -18.39 -12.56
N LEU A 11 -4.15 -17.14 -12.08
CA LEU A 11 -3.99 -15.95 -12.90
C LEU A 11 -2.51 -15.66 -13.16
N LYS A 12 -2.20 -15.21 -14.38
CA LYS A 12 -0.87 -14.71 -14.77
C LYS A 12 -0.89 -13.19 -14.87
N VAL A 13 -0.24 -12.55 -13.92
CA VAL A 13 -0.18 -11.08 -13.80
C VAL A 13 1.17 -10.58 -14.26
N SER A 14 1.21 -9.43 -14.92
CA SER A 14 2.45 -8.75 -15.30
C SER A 14 3.26 -8.37 -14.07
N GLU A 15 4.60 -8.48 -14.13
CA GLU A 15 5.48 -8.09 -13.02
C GLU A 15 5.23 -6.64 -12.57
N ILE A 16 4.88 -5.78 -13.51
CA ILE A 16 4.47 -4.40 -13.27
C ILE A 16 2.97 -4.30 -13.50
N GLY A 17 2.26 -3.73 -12.54
CA GLY A 17 0.84 -3.42 -12.59
C GLY A 17 0.56 -1.94 -12.42
N LEU A 18 -0.65 -1.52 -12.78
CA LEU A 18 -1.09 -0.14 -12.64
C LEU A 18 -1.80 0.07 -11.30
N GLY A 19 -1.18 0.81 -10.40
CA GLY A 19 -1.86 1.38 -9.23
C GLY A 19 -2.57 2.66 -9.66
N ALA A 20 -3.90 2.61 -9.79
CA ALA A 20 -4.64 3.66 -10.49
C ALA A 20 -4.99 4.89 -9.63
N GLU A 21 -4.54 4.98 -8.37
CA GLU A 21 -4.84 6.10 -7.45
C GLU A 21 -4.58 7.48 -8.06
N TRP A 22 -3.47 7.65 -8.78
CA TRP A 22 -3.13 8.93 -9.42
C TRP A 22 -4.11 9.35 -10.52
N LEU A 23 -4.85 8.39 -11.10
CA LEU A 23 -5.85 8.65 -12.14
C LEU A 23 -7.07 9.43 -11.65
N GLU A 24 -7.26 9.58 -10.33
CA GLU A 24 -8.30 10.47 -9.77
C GLU A 24 -8.15 11.93 -10.20
N ARG A 25 -6.93 12.35 -10.53
CA ARG A 25 -6.61 13.73 -10.93
C ARG A 25 -6.83 13.99 -12.42
N HIS A 26 -7.17 12.95 -13.17
CA HIS A 26 -7.10 12.95 -14.61
C HIS A 26 -8.48 12.92 -15.28
N ASN A 27 -8.57 13.59 -16.43
CA ASN A 27 -9.75 13.49 -17.28
C ASN A 27 -9.77 12.17 -18.07
N THR A 28 -10.88 11.88 -18.75
CA THR A 28 -11.06 10.62 -19.48
C THR A 28 -9.97 10.35 -20.53
N GLU A 29 -9.49 11.38 -21.24
CA GLU A 29 -8.50 11.19 -22.32
C GLU A 29 -7.10 10.92 -21.72
N GLU A 30 -6.72 11.61 -20.66
CA GLU A 30 -5.46 11.33 -19.94
C GLU A 30 -5.44 9.91 -19.35
N VAL A 31 -6.56 9.47 -18.75
CA VAL A 31 -6.70 8.10 -18.26
C VAL A 31 -6.57 7.07 -19.40
N LYS A 32 -7.16 7.34 -20.57
CA LYS A 32 -7.00 6.49 -21.75
C LYS A 32 -5.55 6.44 -22.23
N GLU A 33 -4.83 7.56 -22.21
CA GLU A 33 -3.42 7.61 -22.62
C GLU A 33 -2.54 6.76 -21.70
N VAL A 34 -2.72 6.87 -20.38
CA VAL A 34 -1.98 6.05 -19.41
C VAL A 34 -2.29 4.56 -19.60
N ILE A 35 -3.57 4.19 -19.68
CA ILE A 35 -3.99 2.78 -19.86
C ILE A 35 -3.50 2.23 -21.21
N ALA A 36 -3.61 2.99 -22.30
CA ALA A 36 -3.10 2.58 -23.61
C ALA A 36 -1.57 2.39 -23.59
N CYS A 37 -0.85 3.25 -22.87
CA CYS A 37 0.58 3.08 -22.66
C CYS A 37 0.88 1.78 -21.91
N CYS A 38 0.17 1.50 -20.81
CA CYS A 38 0.29 0.24 -20.09
C CYS A 38 0.10 -0.99 -21.01
N GLU A 39 -0.95 -0.98 -21.85
CA GLU A 39 -1.19 -2.07 -22.81
C GLU A 39 -0.05 -2.25 -23.81
N SER A 40 0.50 -1.14 -24.33
CA SER A 40 1.62 -1.19 -25.28
C SER A 40 2.88 -1.83 -24.70
N TYR A 41 3.04 -1.79 -23.38
CA TYR A 41 4.11 -2.48 -22.65
C TYR A 41 3.71 -3.86 -22.14
N GLY A 42 2.46 -4.30 -22.35
CA GLY A 42 1.94 -5.59 -21.94
C GLY A 42 1.54 -5.67 -20.45
N ILE A 43 1.34 -4.54 -19.78
CA ILE A 43 0.78 -4.53 -18.42
C ILE A 43 -0.67 -5.03 -18.49
N ASN A 44 -1.04 -5.97 -17.62
CA ASN A 44 -2.37 -6.61 -17.63
C ASN A 44 -3.09 -6.60 -16.29
N ILE A 45 -2.54 -5.98 -15.24
CA ILE A 45 -3.18 -5.90 -13.92
C ILE A 45 -3.34 -4.44 -13.49
N LEU A 46 -4.51 -4.12 -12.93
CA LEU A 46 -4.89 -2.80 -12.45
C LEU A 46 -5.57 -2.91 -11.09
N ASP A 47 -5.23 -2.01 -10.18
CA ASP A 47 -5.91 -1.86 -8.90
C ASP A 47 -6.80 -0.63 -8.87
N CYS A 48 -8.09 -0.85 -8.61
CA CYS A 48 -9.14 0.16 -8.57
C CYS A 48 -9.81 0.12 -7.19
N TRP A 49 -9.11 0.65 -6.19
CA TRP A 49 -9.65 0.77 -4.84
C TRP A 49 -10.48 2.05 -4.67
N MET A 50 -10.12 3.10 -5.42
CA MET A 50 -10.71 4.43 -5.35
C MET A 50 -12.23 4.39 -5.45
N SER A 51 -12.92 5.13 -4.60
CA SER A 51 -14.37 5.22 -4.62
C SER A 51 -14.90 6.39 -5.42
N GLU A 52 -14.05 7.35 -5.79
CA GLU A 52 -14.46 8.53 -6.53
C GLU A 52 -15.16 8.11 -7.86
N PRO A 53 -16.37 8.62 -8.12
CA PRO A 53 -17.18 8.25 -9.28
C PRO A 53 -16.51 8.42 -10.65
N ASN A 54 -15.81 9.53 -10.87
CA ASN A 54 -15.26 9.88 -12.18
C ASN A 54 -14.06 9.01 -12.55
N VAL A 55 -13.15 8.71 -11.63
CA VAL A 55 -11.99 7.84 -11.92
C VAL A 55 -12.44 6.46 -12.34
N ARG A 56 -13.42 5.86 -11.65
CA ARG A 56 -14.00 4.56 -12.01
C ARG A 56 -14.62 4.59 -13.40
N SER A 57 -15.39 5.63 -13.71
CA SER A 57 -16.00 5.80 -15.04
C SER A 57 -14.97 6.07 -16.14
N ASN A 58 -13.90 6.79 -15.84
CA ASN A 58 -12.81 7.05 -16.77
C ASN A 58 -12.04 5.76 -17.09
N ILE A 59 -11.72 4.97 -16.06
CA ILE A 59 -11.12 3.64 -16.23
C ILE A 59 -12.05 2.73 -17.03
N GLY A 60 -13.35 2.66 -16.70
CA GLY A 60 -14.31 1.86 -17.46
C GLY A 60 -14.36 2.21 -18.95
N LYS A 61 -14.46 3.50 -19.28
CA LYS A 61 -14.37 3.98 -20.67
C LYS A 61 -13.03 3.65 -21.32
N ALA A 62 -11.95 3.76 -20.56
CA ALA A 62 -10.62 3.44 -21.05
C ALA A 62 -10.40 1.95 -21.26
N LEU A 63 -11.24 1.07 -20.70
CA LEU A 63 -11.21 -0.40 -20.85
C LEU A 63 -12.30 -0.95 -21.80
N GLU A 64 -13.14 -0.09 -22.37
CA GLU A 64 -14.22 -0.48 -23.27
C GLU A 64 -13.69 -1.33 -24.45
N GLY A 65 -14.30 -2.49 -24.68
CA GLY A 65 -13.91 -3.42 -25.74
C GLY A 65 -12.63 -4.22 -25.49
N LYS A 66 -12.04 -4.14 -24.29
CA LYS A 66 -10.79 -4.84 -23.93
C LYS A 66 -10.73 -5.30 -22.46
N ARG A 67 -11.89 -5.36 -21.79
CA ARG A 67 -12.02 -5.75 -20.36
C ARG A 67 -11.34 -7.09 -20.05
N GLU A 68 -11.42 -8.05 -20.95
CA GLU A 68 -10.86 -9.41 -20.82
C GLU A 68 -9.33 -9.46 -20.83
N LYS A 69 -8.66 -8.39 -21.27
CA LYS A 69 -7.19 -8.29 -21.23
C LYS A 69 -6.66 -7.87 -19.87
N TRP A 70 -7.54 -7.41 -18.98
CA TRP A 70 -7.18 -6.82 -17.71
C TRP A 70 -7.64 -7.68 -16.54
N ILE A 71 -6.75 -7.86 -15.57
CA ILE A 71 -7.01 -8.43 -14.26
C ILE A 71 -7.23 -7.25 -13.31
N ILE A 72 -8.44 -7.11 -12.79
CA ILE A 72 -8.80 -5.95 -11.96
C ILE A 72 -8.92 -6.35 -10.49
N GLN A 73 -8.24 -5.60 -9.62
CA GLN A 73 -8.49 -5.58 -8.18
C GLN A 73 -9.57 -4.54 -7.88
N GLY A 74 -10.76 -5.01 -7.48
CA GLY A 74 -11.91 -4.19 -7.12
C GLY A 74 -12.25 -4.35 -5.64
N HIS A 75 -12.52 -3.26 -4.94
CA HIS A 75 -12.50 -3.24 -3.47
C HIS A 75 -13.89 -3.12 -2.84
N PHE A 76 -14.20 -4.03 -1.91
CA PHE A 76 -15.35 -3.97 -1.01
C PHE A 76 -15.03 -3.07 0.18
N GLY A 77 -15.99 -2.22 0.57
CA GLY A 77 -15.87 -1.35 1.75
C GLY A 77 -15.13 -0.04 1.50
N SER A 78 -14.68 0.22 0.27
CA SER A 78 -14.27 1.55 -0.21
C SER A 78 -15.47 2.24 -0.86
N THR A 79 -16.00 3.29 -0.25
CA THR A 79 -17.28 3.90 -0.64
C THR A 79 -17.17 5.41 -0.80
N TRP A 80 -18.02 5.98 -1.65
CA TRP A 80 -18.10 7.43 -1.84
C TRP A 80 -19.41 7.94 -1.27
N GLN A 81 -19.33 8.71 -0.19
CA GLN A 81 -20.50 9.21 0.54
C GLN A 81 -20.38 10.73 0.65
N ASN A 82 -21.40 11.44 0.17
CA ASN A 82 -21.48 12.91 0.26
C ASN A 82 -20.26 13.65 -0.31
N GLY A 83 -19.67 13.16 -1.41
CA GLY A 83 -18.53 13.80 -2.05
C GLY A 83 -17.18 13.50 -1.41
N GLN A 84 -17.09 12.44 -0.59
CA GLN A 84 -15.89 12.06 0.15
C GLN A 84 -15.72 10.52 0.17
N TYR A 85 -14.48 10.05 0.18
CA TYR A 85 -14.15 8.66 0.43
C TYR A 85 -14.47 8.30 1.88
N VAL A 86 -15.08 7.14 2.07
CA VAL A 86 -15.40 6.56 3.37
C VAL A 86 -15.10 5.07 3.33
N ARG A 87 -14.30 4.60 4.28
CA ARG A 87 -14.17 3.17 4.52
C ARG A 87 -15.33 2.72 5.42
N THR A 88 -16.03 1.68 5.03
CA THR A 88 -17.16 1.18 5.82
C THR A 88 -17.25 -0.33 5.81
N ARG A 89 -17.90 -0.84 6.86
CA ARG A 89 -18.34 -2.23 7.01
C ARG A 89 -19.86 -2.35 7.08
N GLU A 90 -20.60 -1.24 6.89
CA GLU A 90 -22.05 -1.22 6.82
C GLU A 90 -22.52 -1.89 5.52
N MET A 91 -23.11 -3.08 5.63
CA MET A 91 -23.32 -3.96 4.48
C MET A 91 -24.18 -3.38 3.36
N ASP A 92 -25.18 -2.55 3.67
CA ASP A 92 -26.01 -1.92 2.63
C ASP A 92 -25.18 -0.97 1.75
N LYS A 93 -24.30 -0.18 2.36
CA LYS A 93 -23.39 0.73 1.65
C LYS A 93 -22.29 -0.04 0.90
N VAL A 94 -21.79 -1.14 1.48
CA VAL A 94 -20.81 -2.02 0.81
C VAL A 94 -21.38 -2.62 -0.46
N LYS A 95 -22.64 -3.11 -0.41
CA LYS A 95 -23.34 -3.67 -1.57
C LYS A 95 -23.53 -2.63 -2.66
N GLU A 96 -24.11 -1.48 -2.30
CA GLU A 96 -24.36 -0.37 -3.23
C GLU A 96 -23.07 0.11 -3.92
N ALA A 97 -22.00 0.33 -3.15
CA ALA A 97 -20.74 0.83 -3.70
C ALA A 97 -20.02 -0.17 -4.61
N PHE A 98 -20.20 -1.48 -4.36
CA PHE A 98 -19.62 -2.52 -5.22
C PHE A 98 -20.43 -2.71 -6.51
N GLU A 99 -21.75 -2.58 -6.46
CA GLU A 99 -22.58 -2.50 -7.66
C GLU A 99 -22.24 -1.28 -8.52
N ASP A 100 -22.07 -0.11 -7.90
CA ASP A 100 -21.62 1.11 -8.59
C ASP A 100 -20.23 0.93 -9.24
N LEU A 101 -19.30 0.24 -8.58
CA LEU A 101 -17.98 -0.10 -9.15
C LEU A 101 -18.13 -0.86 -10.48
N LEU A 102 -18.95 -1.92 -10.50
CA LEU A 102 -19.20 -2.74 -11.69
C LEU A 102 -19.84 -1.92 -12.82
N VAL A 103 -20.86 -1.12 -12.50
CA VAL A 103 -21.54 -0.25 -13.46
C VAL A 103 -20.56 0.74 -14.09
N ARG A 104 -19.71 1.39 -13.29
CA ARG A 104 -18.76 2.40 -13.77
C ARG A 104 -17.62 1.80 -14.58
N LEU A 105 -17.13 0.64 -14.17
CA LEU A 105 -16.14 -0.12 -14.94
C LEU A 105 -16.74 -0.78 -16.19
N GLN A 106 -18.07 -0.73 -16.37
CA GLN A 106 -18.79 -1.31 -17.50
C GLN A 106 -18.53 -2.81 -17.64
N THR A 107 -18.56 -3.53 -16.51
CA THR A 107 -18.30 -4.96 -16.43
C THR A 107 -19.22 -5.63 -15.42
N ASP A 108 -19.46 -6.92 -15.61
CA ASP A 108 -20.25 -7.78 -14.73
C ASP A 108 -19.39 -8.64 -13.80
N TYR A 109 -18.06 -8.54 -13.87
CA TYR A 109 -17.15 -9.27 -12.99
C TYR A 109 -15.89 -8.49 -12.61
N ILE A 110 -15.31 -8.85 -11.47
CA ILE A 110 -13.99 -8.43 -10.99
C ILE A 110 -13.12 -9.69 -10.80
N ASP A 111 -11.86 -9.64 -11.24
CA ASP A 111 -10.96 -10.78 -11.14
C ASP A 111 -10.58 -11.04 -9.68
N LEU A 112 -10.26 -9.98 -8.94
CA LEU A 112 -9.77 -10.02 -7.58
C LEU A 112 -10.66 -9.13 -6.69
N GLY A 113 -11.59 -9.74 -5.97
CA GLY A 113 -12.48 -9.05 -5.03
C GLY A 113 -11.77 -8.80 -3.70
N MET A 114 -11.36 -7.55 -3.47
CA MET A 114 -10.49 -7.15 -2.37
C MET A 114 -11.30 -6.66 -1.17
N ILE A 115 -11.09 -7.22 0.01
CA ILE A 115 -11.56 -6.64 1.27
C ILE A 115 -10.64 -5.46 1.62
N HIS A 116 -11.19 -4.25 1.60
CA HIS A 116 -10.39 -3.02 1.64
C HIS A 116 -9.92 -2.63 3.04
N PHE A 117 -8.62 -2.41 3.18
CA PHE A 117 -7.96 -1.73 4.30
C PHE A 117 -8.32 -2.34 5.65
N VAL A 118 -7.74 -3.51 5.94
CA VAL A 118 -7.89 -4.23 7.21
C VAL A 118 -6.56 -4.19 7.94
N ASP A 119 -6.38 -3.26 8.87
CA ASP A 119 -5.10 -3.02 9.56
C ASP A 119 -5.12 -3.39 11.05
N GLU A 120 -6.27 -3.84 11.57
CA GLU A 120 -6.44 -4.29 12.95
C GLU A 120 -6.82 -5.78 13.02
N GLU A 121 -6.16 -6.54 13.90
CA GLU A 121 -6.45 -7.98 14.11
C GLU A 121 -7.89 -8.21 14.61
N ALA A 122 -8.41 -7.32 15.45
CA ALA A 122 -9.78 -7.39 15.94
C ALA A 122 -10.81 -7.11 14.82
N GLU A 123 -10.49 -6.22 13.88
CA GLU A 123 -11.33 -5.99 12.70
C GLU A 123 -11.30 -7.18 11.75
N PHE A 124 -10.10 -7.74 11.52
CA PHE A 124 -9.94 -8.96 10.74
C PHE A 124 -10.82 -10.09 11.29
N ASP A 125 -10.78 -10.35 12.59
CA ASP A 125 -11.62 -11.38 13.23
C ASP A 125 -13.12 -11.12 13.02
N ARG A 126 -13.58 -9.87 13.18
CA ARG A 126 -14.98 -9.48 12.93
C ARG A 126 -15.40 -9.70 11.47
N ILE A 127 -14.52 -9.38 10.51
CA ILE A 127 -14.80 -9.56 9.07
C ILE A 127 -14.88 -11.05 8.76
N MET A 128 -13.89 -11.83 9.22
CA MET A 128 -13.77 -13.26 8.90
C MET A 128 -14.90 -14.10 9.51
N ASN A 129 -15.40 -13.71 10.69
CA ASN A 129 -16.51 -14.38 11.36
C ASN A 129 -17.88 -13.71 11.14
N GLY A 130 -17.95 -12.69 10.28
CA GLY A 130 -19.12 -11.83 10.12
C GLY A 130 -19.87 -11.98 8.80
N GLU A 131 -20.91 -11.15 8.65
CA GLU A 131 -21.70 -11.05 7.43
C GLU A 131 -20.90 -10.52 6.22
N PHE A 132 -19.80 -9.80 6.47
CA PHE A 132 -18.95 -9.25 5.42
C PHE A 132 -18.31 -10.36 4.58
N LEU A 133 -17.62 -11.32 5.21
CA LEU A 133 -17.04 -12.46 4.47
C LEU A 133 -18.12 -13.32 3.81
N THR A 134 -19.26 -13.51 4.48
CA THR A 134 -20.41 -14.24 3.91
C THR A 134 -20.84 -13.61 2.58
N TYR A 135 -21.01 -12.29 2.54
CA TYR A 135 -21.36 -11.58 1.31
C TYR A 135 -20.26 -11.70 0.23
N VAL A 136 -18.99 -11.54 0.59
CA VAL A 136 -17.88 -11.68 -0.38
C VAL A 136 -17.84 -13.08 -1.00
N LYS A 137 -18.07 -14.13 -0.20
CA LYS A 137 -18.19 -15.51 -0.69
C LYS A 137 -19.37 -15.69 -1.64
N GLU A 138 -20.53 -15.13 -1.32
CA GLU A 138 -21.69 -15.15 -2.22
C GLU A 138 -21.37 -14.49 -3.58
N GLN A 139 -20.62 -13.38 -3.60
CA GLN A 139 -20.20 -12.75 -4.85
C GLN A 139 -19.27 -13.65 -5.68
N LYS A 140 -18.40 -14.43 -5.00
CA LYS A 140 -17.56 -15.42 -5.68
C LYS A 140 -18.38 -16.57 -6.24
N GLU A 141 -19.33 -17.11 -5.47
CA GLU A 141 -20.24 -18.17 -5.92
C GLU A 141 -21.09 -17.74 -7.12
N LYS A 142 -21.55 -16.47 -7.14
CA LYS A 142 -22.29 -15.88 -8.25
C LYS A 142 -21.40 -15.58 -9.48
N GLY A 143 -20.07 -15.69 -9.35
CA GLY A 143 -19.10 -15.38 -10.40
C GLY A 143 -18.89 -13.88 -10.64
N VAL A 144 -19.44 -13.02 -9.78
CA VAL A 144 -19.23 -11.57 -9.79
C VAL A 144 -17.79 -11.23 -9.43
N ILE A 145 -17.18 -12.03 -8.53
CA ILE A 145 -15.72 -12.02 -8.33
C ILE A 145 -15.13 -13.39 -8.66
N ARG A 146 -13.86 -13.45 -9.09
CA ARG A 146 -13.18 -14.74 -9.33
C ARG A 146 -12.40 -15.23 -8.12
N HIS A 147 -11.69 -14.33 -7.45
CA HIS A 147 -10.92 -14.63 -6.25
C HIS A 147 -11.19 -13.65 -5.12
N ILE A 148 -10.93 -14.09 -3.88
CA ILE A 148 -11.05 -13.28 -2.67
C ILE A 148 -9.65 -12.81 -2.26
N GLY A 149 -9.46 -11.51 -2.17
CA GLY A 149 -8.24 -10.88 -1.69
C GLY A 149 -8.49 -9.92 -0.54
N MET A 150 -7.42 -9.39 0.04
CA MET A 150 -7.49 -8.38 1.10
C MET A 150 -6.35 -7.36 0.95
N SER A 151 -6.59 -6.09 1.30
CA SER A 151 -5.52 -5.09 1.40
C SER A 151 -5.22 -4.73 2.85
N THR A 152 -3.94 -4.65 3.17
CA THR A 152 -3.46 -4.33 4.53
C THR A 152 -2.03 -3.77 4.49
N HIS A 153 -1.70 -2.93 5.46
CA HIS A 153 -0.36 -2.45 5.76
C HIS A 153 0.26 -3.15 6.96
N ASN A 154 -0.53 -3.94 7.70
CA ASN A 154 -0.10 -4.57 8.94
C ASN A 154 0.39 -6.01 8.67
N PRO A 155 1.68 -6.33 8.92
CA PRO A 155 2.22 -7.67 8.68
C PRO A 155 1.53 -8.76 9.50
N ARG A 156 1.03 -8.46 10.70
CA ARG A 156 0.29 -9.41 11.54
C ARG A 156 -1.06 -9.76 10.94
N VAL A 157 -1.80 -8.77 10.46
CA VAL A 157 -3.08 -8.98 9.78
C VAL A 157 -2.87 -9.71 8.45
N ALA A 158 -1.82 -9.36 7.70
CA ALA A 158 -1.45 -10.08 6.48
C ALA A 158 -1.14 -11.56 6.75
N LYS A 159 -0.45 -11.86 7.86
CA LYS A 159 -0.16 -13.24 8.28
C LYS A 159 -1.45 -14.00 8.62
N LEU A 160 -2.36 -13.39 9.37
CA LEU A 160 -3.67 -13.97 9.67
C LEU A 160 -4.47 -14.26 8.40
N ALA A 161 -4.49 -13.32 7.44
CA ALA A 161 -5.14 -13.52 6.15
C ALA A 161 -4.53 -14.67 5.36
N ALA A 162 -3.20 -14.75 5.27
CA ALA A 162 -2.51 -15.82 4.57
C ALA A 162 -2.81 -17.22 5.16
N LEU A 163 -3.04 -17.29 6.47
CA LEU A 163 -3.36 -18.53 7.19
C LEU A 163 -4.88 -18.84 7.25
N SER A 164 -5.74 -17.90 6.85
CA SER A 164 -7.20 -18.05 7.01
C SER A 164 -7.82 -19.15 6.13
N GLY A 165 -7.16 -19.50 5.02
CA GLY A 165 -7.71 -20.40 4.00
C GLY A 165 -8.69 -19.73 3.03
N GLU A 166 -9.19 -18.54 3.35
CA GLU A 166 -10.20 -17.81 2.59
C GLU A 166 -9.59 -16.78 1.63
N ILE A 167 -8.52 -16.10 2.08
CA ILE A 167 -7.81 -15.09 1.31
C ILE A 167 -6.81 -15.78 0.36
N GLU A 168 -6.93 -15.51 -0.94
CA GLU A 168 -6.10 -16.11 -2.00
C GLU A 168 -4.93 -15.22 -2.41
N MET A 169 -5.02 -13.93 -2.14
CA MET A 169 -3.97 -12.96 -2.40
C MET A 169 -4.07 -11.75 -1.44
N ILE A 170 -2.93 -11.08 -1.20
CA ILE A 170 -2.85 -9.89 -0.35
C ILE A 170 -2.23 -8.71 -1.12
N LEU A 171 -2.91 -7.56 -1.11
CA LEU A 171 -2.31 -6.29 -1.52
C LEU A 171 -1.58 -5.71 -0.31
N PHE A 172 -0.24 -5.78 -0.33
CA PHE A 172 0.59 -5.45 0.83
C PHE A 172 1.61 -4.36 0.50
N SER A 173 1.90 -3.51 1.47
CA SER A 173 2.92 -2.47 1.30
C SER A 173 4.32 -3.06 1.41
N ILE A 174 5.15 -2.95 0.37
CA ILE A 174 6.52 -3.46 0.35
C ILE A 174 7.44 -2.44 -0.31
N ASN A 175 8.45 -1.98 0.41
CA ASN A 175 9.58 -1.20 -0.08
C ASN A 175 10.69 -1.25 0.98
N PRO A 176 11.93 -0.83 0.67
CA PRO A 176 13.03 -0.93 1.64
C PRO A 176 12.77 -0.19 2.95
N ALA A 177 12.07 0.94 2.93
CA ALA A 177 11.76 1.70 4.15
C ALA A 177 10.78 0.97 5.06
N PHE A 178 9.90 0.13 4.52
CA PHE A 178 8.98 -0.68 5.31
C PHE A 178 9.58 -2.03 5.70
N ASP A 179 10.46 -2.60 4.87
CA ASP A 179 11.03 -3.93 5.08
C ASP A 179 12.28 -3.92 5.97
N LEU A 180 13.19 -2.95 5.85
CA LEU A 180 14.50 -3.00 6.53
C LEU A 180 14.51 -2.35 7.91
N LEU A 181 13.40 -1.76 8.34
CA LEU A 181 13.33 -0.99 9.57
C LEU A 181 12.44 -1.74 10.57
N PRO A 182 13.01 -2.68 11.36
CA PRO A 182 12.25 -3.36 12.40
C PRO A 182 11.89 -2.42 13.55
N ALA A 183 10.88 -2.82 14.33
CA ALA A 183 10.71 -2.38 15.70
C ALA A 183 11.70 -3.16 16.61
N SER A 184 12.86 -2.59 16.96
CA SER A 184 13.85 -3.12 17.92
C SER A 184 13.81 -2.44 19.31
N GLU A 185 13.61 -3.23 20.37
CA GLU A 185 13.54 -2.76 21.76
C GLU A 185 14.91 -2.36 22.39
N ASP A 186 16.06 -2.67 21.78
CA ASP A 186 17.39 -2.33 22.32
C ASP A 186 18.03 -1.14 21.59
N LEU A 187 18.15 -0.02 22.33
CA LEU A 187 18.78 1.23 21.91
C LEU A 187 20.23 1.07 21.46
N ASN A 188 21.00 0.12 22.01
CA ASN A 188 22.42 -0.03 21.66
C ASN A 188 22.64 -0.57 20.24
N THR A 189 21.63 -1.23 19.68
CA THR A 189 21.68 -1.83 18.33
C THR A 189 21.75 -0.78 17.21
N TYR A 190 21.25 0.45 17.45
CA TYR A 190 21.27 1.56 16.50
C TYR A 190 22.48 2.50 16.64
N PHE A 191 23.24 2.40 17.74
CA PHE A 191 24.41 3.25 18.04
C PHE A 191 25.77 2.53 17.90
N ALA A 192 25.79 1.28 17.44
CA ALA A 192 27.04 0.56 17.23
C ALA A 192 27.82 1.10 16.01
N GLU A 193 29.08 1.47 16.20
CA GLU A 193 29.99 1.95 15.13
C GLU A 193 30.26 0.89 14.04
N THR A 194 29.92 -0.37 14.32
CA THR A 194 29.85 -1.46 13.36
C THR A 194 28.53 -2.17 13.59
N TYR A 195 27.63 -2.10 12.60
CA TYR A 195 26.45 -2.94 12.59
C TYR A 195 26.91 -4.40 12.48
N GLU A 196 26.51 -5.24 13.42
CA GLU A 196 26.58 -6.69 13.21
C GLU A 196 25.79 -7.02 11.94
N GLU A 197 26.26 -8.03 11.21
CA GLU A 197 25.71 -8.55 9.95
C GLU A 197 24.19 -8.85 10.01
N SER A 198 23.61 -8.84 11.21
CA SER A 198 22.21 -9.08 11.56
C SER A 198 21.24 -7.89 11.38
N LEU A 199 21.71 -6.65 11.22
CA LEU A 199 20.86 -5.49 10.85
C LEU A 199 20.78 -5.25 9.33
N GLY A 200 21.44 -6.11 8.53
CA GLY A 200 21.38 -6.13 7.07
C GLY A 200 20.23 -6.96 6.49
N GLY A 201 19.06 -6.98 7.14
CA GLY A 201 17.98 -7.93 6.85
C GLY A 201 16.58 -7.32 6.78
N ILE A 202 15.66 -8.05 6.16
CA ILE A 202 14.22 -7.75 6.21
C ILE A 202 13.74 -8.01 7.64
N ASP A 203 12.88 -7.12 8.15
CA ASP A 203 12.15 -7.24 9.42
C ASP A 203 11.63 -8.67 9.60
N PRO A 204 11.89 -9.33 10.74
CA PRO A 204 11.55 -10.73 10.93
C PRO A 204 10.05 -11.04 10.77
N GLU A 205 9.14 -10.14 11.18
CA GLU A 205 7.69 -10.35 11.02
C GLU A 205 7.31 -10.32 9.53
N ARG A 206 7.90 -9.40 8.76
CA ARG A 206 7.69 -9.32 7.30
C ARG A 206 8.33 -10.48 6.54
N ALA A 207 9.54 -10.88 6.91
CA ALA A 207 10.20 -12.04 6.31
C ALA A 207 9.42 -13.33 6.58
N GLU A 208 8.88 -13.49 7.80
CA GLU A 208 8.00 -14.59 8.13
C GLU A 208 6.71 -14.56 7.31
N LEU A 209 6.08 -13.40 7.17
CA LEU A 209 4.90 -13.21 6.32
C LEU A 209 5.15 -13.67 4.89
N TYR A 210 6.24 -13.24 4.24
CA TYR A 210 6.53 -13.62 2.86
C TYR A 210 6.67 -15.13 2.69
N ARG A 211 7.37 -15.77 3.63
CA ARG A 211 7.51 -17.23 3.66
C ARG A 211 6.17 -17.93 3.84
N ILE A 212 5.30 -17.42 4.72
CA ILE A 212 3.97 -17.99 4.95
C ILE A 212 3.11 -17.86 3.69
N CYS A 213 3.09 -16.69 3.05
CA CYS A 213 2.36 -16.47 1.81
C CYS A 213 2.81 -17.46 0.71
N GLU A 214 4.11 -17.65 0.54
CA GLU A 214 4.66 -18.61 -0.42
C GLU A 214 4.23 -20.05 -0.10
N GLN A 215 4.34 -20.46 1.17
CA GLN A 215 3.96 -21.80 1.62
C GLN A 215 2.46 -22.10 1.47
N GLN A 216 1.60 -21.10 1.71
CA GLN A 216 0.14 -21.24 1.59
C GLN A 216 -0.38 -21.01 0.17
N GLY A 217 0.51 -20.65 -0.77
CA GLY A 217 0.13 -20.27 -2.13
C GLY A 217 -0.73 -19.01 -2.18
N VAL A 218 -0.55 -18.08 -1.25
CA VAL A 218 -1.24 -16.80 -1.21
C VAL A 218 -0.38 -15.77 -1.91
N GLY A 219 -0.83 -15.27 -3.07
CA GLY A 219 -0.05 -14.33 -3.88
C GLY A 219 0.01 -12.93 -3.26
N ILE A 220 1.07 -12.18 -3.53
CA ILE A 220 1.19 -10.79 -3.10
C ILE A 220 1.22 -9.87 -4.33
N THR A 221 0.35 -8.84 -4.31
CA THR A 221 0.55 -7.63 -5.12
C THR A 221 1.07 -6.51 -4.21
N VAL A 222 2.00 -5.71 -4.72
CA VAL A 222 2.69 -4.69 -3.91
C VAL A 222 2.07 -3.32 -4.13
N MET A 223 1.64 -2.67 -3.05
CA MET A 223 1.38 -1.23 -3.03
C MET A 223 2.56 -0.47 -2.42
N LYS A 224 2.60 0.85 -2.67
CA LYS A 224 3.58 1.77 -2.06
C LYS A 224 5.04 1.37 -2.31
N GLY A 225 5.34 0.70 -3.41
CA GLY A 225 6.70 0.29 -3.78
C GLY A 225 7.68 1.46 -3.93
N TYR A 226 7.17 2.65 -4.26
CA TYR A 226 7.94 3.88 -4.36
C TYR A 226 7.89 4.77 -3.11
N ALA A 227 7.19 4.33 -2.05
CA ALA A 227 6.91 5.11 -0.84
C ALA A 227 6.38 6.53 -1.13
N GLY A 228 5.47 6.67 -2.09
CA GLY A 228 4.93 7.97 -2.51
C GLY A 228 5.93 8.87 -3.23
N GLY A 229 7.03 8.32 -3.76
CA GLY A 229 8.11 9.07 -4.42
C GLY A 229 9.28 9.43 -3.49
N ARG A 230 9.17 9.16 -2.18
CA ARG A 230 10.24 9.46 -1.20
C ARG A 230 11.56 8.78 -1.52
N LEU A 231 11.52 7.61 -2.14
CA LEU A 231 12.74 6.86 -2.43
C LEU A 231 13.55 7.47 -3.58
N PHE A 232 12.99 8.40 -4.36
CA PHE A 232 13.65 8.93 -5.57
C PHE A 232 14.58 10.12 -5.32
N SER A 233 14.67 10.61 -4.08
CA SER A 233 15.54 11.73 -3.71
C SER A 233 16.34 11.41 -2.43
N PRO A 234 17.64 11.75 -2.38
CA PRO A 234 18.42 11.58 -1.15
C PRO A 234 17.88 12.40 0.04
N GLN A 235 17.15 13.48 -0.22
CA GLN A 235 16.64 14.38 0.81
C GLN A 235 15.38 13.85 1.49
N THR A 236 14.54 13.10 0.77
CA THR A 236 13.26 12.57 1.27
C THR A 236 13.32 11.08 1.61
N SER A 237 14.32 10.39 1.05
CA SER A 237 14.59 8.98 1.32
C SER A 237 15.13 8.82 2.73
N PRO A 238 14.56 7.90 3.55
CA PRO A 238 15.08 7.65 4.89
C PRO A 238 16.52 7.12 4.86
N PHE A 239 16.97 6.58 3.73
CA PHE A 239 18.32 6.06 3.53
C PHE A 239 19.36 7.14 3.19
N GLY A 240 18.96 8.41 3.01
CA GLY A 240 19.89 9.46 2.58
C GLY A 240 20.47 9.26 1.17
N VAL A 241 19.88 8.34 0.39
CA VAL A 241 20.25 7.99 -0.98
C VAL A 241 18.98 7.83 -1.82
N ALA A 242 19.06 8.15 -3.12
CA ALA A 242 17.99 7.90 -4.06
C ALA A 242 18.08 6.48 -4.64
N LEU A 243 16.92 5.86 -4.80
CA LEU A 243 16.70 4.67 -5.61
C LEU A 243 16.03 5.08 -6.93
N THR A 244 16.23 4.27 -7.96
CA THR A 244 15.52 4.41 -9.24
C THR A 244 14.20 3.61 -9.21
N PRO A 245 13.24 3.89 -10.11
CA PRO A 245 12.05 3.04 -10.28
C PRO A 245 12.41 1.57 -10.49
N VAL A 246 13.43 1.29 -11.31
CA VAL A 246 13.96 -0.06 -11.56
C VAL A 246 14.42 -0.74 -10.26
N GLN A 247 15.16 -0.03 -9.41
CA GLN A 247 15.63 -0.58 -8.13
C GLN A 247 14.48 -0.84 -7.14
N CYS A 248 13.50 0.06 -7.05
CA CYS A 248 12.32 -0.14 -6.21
C CYS A 248 11.46 -1.32 -6.69
N ILE A 249 11.24 -1.46 -8.00
CA ILE A 249 10.55 -2.60 -8.61
C ILE A 249 11.33 -3.89 -8.33
N HIS A 250 12.65 -3.89 -8.56
CA HIS A 250 13.49 -5.06 -8.31
C HIS A 250 13.45 -5.48 -6.84
N TYR A 251 13.48 -4.49 -5.94
CA TYR A 251 13.28 -4.72 -4.52
C TYR A 251 11.96 -5.47 -4.33
N ALA A 252 10.80 -4.88 -4.62
CA ALA A 252 9.51 -5.54 -4.42
C ALA A 252 9.42 -6.97 -5.01
N LEU A 253 9.87 -7.15 -6.26
CA LEU A 253 9.75 -8.41 -6.99
C LEU A 253 10.69 -9.52 -6.54
N THR A 254 11.68 -9.23 -5.69
CA THR A 254 12.57 -10.26 -5.13
C THR A 254 12.05 -10.83 -3.81
N ARG A 255 10.88 -10.38 -3.31
CA ARG A 255 10.24 -10.95 -2.11
C ARG A 255 9.47 -12.22 -2.48
N PRO A 256 9.50 -13.27 -1.63
CA PRO A 256 8.67 -14.46 -1.81
C PRO A 256 7.19 -14.11 -1.97
N ALA A 257 6.48 -14.92 -2.78
CA ALA A 257 5.07 -14.76 -3.13
C ALA A 257 4.68 -13.47 -3.89
N VAL A 258 5.59 -12.52 -4.13
CA VAL A 258 5.28 -11.32 -4.91
C VAL A 258 5.17 -11.63 -6.40
N ALA A 259 3.98 -11.40 -6.94
CA ALA A 259 3.66 -11.61 -8.35
C ALA A 259 3.67 -10.31 -9.16
N SER A 260 3.28 -9.18 -8.57
CA SER A 260 3.21 -7.89 -9.26
C SER A 260 3.43 -6.72 -8.30
N ILE A 261 4.07 -5.66 -8.78
CA ILE A 261 4.10 -4.35 -8.11
C ILE A 261 3.17 -3.38 -8.82
N LEU A 262 2.23 -2.80 -8.07
CA LEU A 262 1.32 -1.78 -8.57
C LEU A 262 1.97 -0.42 -8.45
N THR A 263 2.54 0.03 -9.56
CA THR A 263 3.23 1.31 -9.63
C THR A 263 2.20 2.42 -9.80
N GLY A 264 2.29 3.47 -8.97
CA GLY A 264 1.49 4.67 -9.15
C GLY A 264 2.00 5.45 -10.37
N CYS A 265 1.17 5.56 -11.40
CA CYS A 265 1.53 6.21 -12.65
C CYS A 265 0.59 7.38 -12.94
N ASP A 266 1.09 8.60 -12.75
CA ASP A 266 0.41 9.85 -13.09
C ASP A 266 0.42 10.13 -14.61
N THR A 267 1.47 9.72 -15.32
CA THR A 267 1.63 10.02 -16.75
C THR A 267 2.06 8.79 -17.53
N PRO A 268 1.90 8.77 -18.88
CA PRO A 268 2.48 7.73 -19.71
C PRO A 268 4.00 7.59 -19.55
N GLU A 269 4.72 8.64 -19.16
CA GLU A 269 6.17 8.55 -18.92
C GLU A 269 6.49 7.70 -17.69
N HIS A 270 5.73 7.84 -16.60
CA HIS A 270 5.88 6.98 -15.42
C HIS A 270 5.65 5.49 -15.75
N VAL A 271 4.74 5.19 -16.71
CA VAL A 271 4.55 3.83 -17.21
C VAL A 271 5.81 3.32 -17.92
N LYS A 272 6.46 4.14 -18.74
CA LYS A 272 7.70 3.76 -19.44
C LYS A 272 8.85 3.55 -18.46
N GLU A 273 8.98 4.42 -17.47
CA GLU A 273 10.00 4.31 -16.42
C GLU A 273 9.84 3.01 -15.61
N ALA A 274 8.61 2.66 -15.25
CA ALA A 274 8.33 1.38 -14.62
C ALA A 274 8.65 0.21 -15.56
N ALA A 275 8.15 0.25 -16.80
CA ALA A 275 8.35 -0.79 -17.82
C ALA A 275 9.84 -1.02 -18.18
N ALA A 276 10.70 -0.02 -18.00
CA ALA A 276 12.14 -0.14 -18.23
C ALA A 276 12.80 -1.25 -17.39
N TYR A 277 12.22 -1.61 -16.24
CA TYR A 277 12.68 -2.73 -15.41
C TYR A 277 12.83 -4.04 -16.18
N GLU A 278 11.92 -4.30 -17.12
CA GLU A 278 11.87 -5.54 -17.93
C GLU A 278 13.12 -5.74 -18.79
N THR A 279 13.76 -4.65 -19.19
CA THR A 279 14.96 -4.63 -20.04
C THR A 279 16.20 -4.13 -19.32
N ALA A 280 16.07 -3.75 -18.05
CA ALA A 280 17.18 -3.27 -17.23
C ALA A 280 18.23 -4.35 -17.03
N LYS A 281 19.50 -3.95 -17.08
CA LYS A 281 20.64 -4.81 -16.76
C LYS A 281 20.71 -5.07 -15.26
N GLU A 282 21.44 -6.12 -14.87
CA GLU A 282 21.57 -6.47 -13.45
C GLU A 282 22.23 -5.36 -12.63
N GLU A 283 23.15 -4.58 -13.22
CA GLU A 283 23.78 -3.44 -12.55
C GLU A 283 22.79 -2.30 -12.27
N GLU A 284 21.78 -2.13 -13.13
CA GLU A 284 20.73 -1.10 -12.97
C GLU A 284 19.70 -1.51 -11.91
N LYS A 285 19.58 -2.82 -11.63
CA LYS A 285 18.70 -3.40 -10.62
C LYS A 285 19.32 -3.46 -9.23
N ASP A 286 20.65 -3.25 -9.13
CA ASP A 286 21.39 -3.37 -7.88
C ASP A 286 21.01 -2.27 -6.88
N TYR A 287 19.95 -2.54 -6.10
CA TYR A 287 19.54 -1.72 -4.97
C TYR A 287 20.42 -1.98 -3.75
N ALA A 288 21.03 -3.17 -3.64
CA ALA A 288 21.75 -3.61 -2.44
C ALA A 288 23.01 -2.78 -2.24
N SER A 289 23.79 -2.56 -3.31
CA SER A 289 24.97 -1.70 -3.26
C SER A 289 24.66 -0.22 -3.00
N VAL A 290 23.45 0.24 -3.37
CA VAL A 290 23.01 1.62 -3.07
C VAL A 290 22.66 1.75 -1.59
N LEU A 291 21.86 0.82 -1.06
CA LEU A 291 21.47 0.82 0.35
C LEU A 291 22.66 0.55 1.28
N ALA A 292 23.63 -0.27 0.87
CA ALA A 292 24.87 -0.49 1.64
C ALA A 292 25.73 0.77 1.79
N LYS A 293 25.55 1.77 0.92
CA LYS A 293 26.25 3.07 0.96
C LYS A 293 25.44 4.16 1.67
N ALA A 294 24.25 3.85 2.17
CA ALA A 294 23.41 4.78 2.90
C ALA A 294 24.14 5.30 4.16
N PRO A 295 24.18 6.62 4.42
CA PRO A 295 24.79 7.16 5.62
C PRO A 295 24.17 6.53 6.89
N HIS A 296 25.02 6.04 7.80
CA HIS A 296 24.62 5.33 9.02
C HIS A 296 23.67 6.12 9.95
N HIS A 297 23.55 7.44 9.75
CA HIS A 297 22.74 8.38 10.54
C HIS A 297 21.68 9.11 9.69
N ALA A 298 21.39 8.65 8.47
CA ALA A 298 20.40 9.28 7.58
C ALA A 298 18.99 9.35 8.17
N TYR A 299 18.68 8.49 9.14
CA TYR A 299 17.38 8.40 9.81
C TYR A 299 17.22 9.36 10.99
N SER A 300 18.28 10.05 11.43
CA SER A 300 18.20 10.96 12.56
C SER A 300 17.22 12.10 12.28
N GLY A 301 16.18 12.21 13.10
CA GLY A 301 15.09 13.18 13.00
C GLY A 301 13.94 12.76 12.08
N GLN A 302 14.02 11.61 11.39
CA GLN A 302 13.01 11.17 10.43
C GLN A 302 12.19 9.99 10.97
N CYS A 303 10.85 10.14 10.94
CA CYS A 303 9.97 9.06 11.37
C CYS A 303 9.98 7.91 10.34
N THR A 304 10.16 6.69 10.83
CA THR A 304 10.19 5.46 10.03
C THR A 304 8.99 4.55 10.29
N TYR A 305 8.07 4.99 11.16
CA TYR A 305 6.82 4.28 11.52
C TYR A 305 7.03 2.89 12.15
N CYS A 306 8.21 2.66 12.72
CA CYS A 306 8.61 1.46 13.44
C CYS A 306 7.83 1.18 14.74
N GLY A 307 7.03 2.11 15.25
CA GLY A 307 6.21 1.88 16.44
C GLY A 307 6.92 1.98 17.81
N HIS A 308 8.23 2.21 17.90
CA HIS A 308 8.97 2.38 19.19
C HIS A 308 8.40 3.46 20.12
N CYS A 309 7.70 4.42 19.55
CA CYS A 309 7.01 5.47 20.28
C CYS A 309 5.87 4.94 21.18
N ALA A 310 5.40 3.71 20.97
CA ALA A 310 4.43 3.04 21.83
C ALA A 310 5.05 2.59 23.18
N PRO A 311 4.24 2.40 24.23
CA PRO A 311 2.81 2.72 24.31
C PRO A 311 2.59 4.23 24.48
N CYS A 312 1.56 4.76 23.82
CA CYS A 312 1.05 6.09 24.12
C CYS A 312 0.07 6.02 25.32
N PRO A 313 0.19 6.86 26.36
CA PRO A 313 -0.70 6.81 27.52
C PRO A 313 -2.16 7.13 27.17
N VAL A 314 -2.38 7.82 26.06
CA VAL A 314 -3.72 8.11 25.49
C VAL A 314 -4.02 7.24 24.26
N GLN A 315 -3.29 6.15 24.08
CA GLN A 315 -3.56 5.11 23.08
C GLN A 315 -3.50 5.56 21.60
N ILE A 316 -2.82 6.67 21.31
CA ILE A 316 -2.54 7.09 19.93
C ILE A 316 -1.56 6.09 19.28
N ASP A 317 -1.91 5.61 18.08
CA ASP A 317 -0.94 4.97 17.18
C ASP A 317 -0.06 6.05 16.53
N ILE A 318 0.99 6.44 17.24
CA ILE A 318 1.91 7.52 16.86
C ILE A 318 2.63 7.20 15.53
N ALA A 319 2.88 5.91 15.24
CA ALA A 319 3.50 5.51 13.98
C ALA A 319 2.53 5.76 12.81
N MET A 320 1.26 5.38 12.97
CA MET A 320 0.24 5.63 11.97
C MET A 320 -0.01 7.12 11.76
N VAL A 321 -0.14 7.91 12.83
CA VAL A 321 -0.31 9.37 12.73
C VAL A 321 0.85 10.01 11.97
N ASN A 322 2.09 9.65 12.29
CA ASN A 322 3.26 10.17 11.59
C ASN A 322 3.29 9.76 10.11
N LYS A 323 2.85 8.54 9.78
CA LYS A 323 2.76 8.04 8.41
C LYS A 323 1.75 8.84 7.60
N LEU A 324 0.57 9.10 8.17
CA LEU A 324 -0.46 9.91 7.52
C LEU A 324 0.01 11.36 7.34
N TYR A 325 0.62 11.95 8.37
CA TYR A 325 1.20 13.30 8.28
C TYR A 325 2.26 13.41 7.17
N ASP A 326 3.23 12.49 7.13
CA ASP A 326 4.28 12.51 6.10
C ASP A 326 3.71 12.33 4.69
N LEU A 327 2.70 11.46 4.51
CA LEU A 327 2.03 11.28 3.22
C LEU A 327 1.22 12.51 2.80
N ALA A 328 0.67 13.26 3.76
CA ALA A 328 -0.12 14.46 3.50
C ALA A 328 0.77 15.64 3.08
N VAL A 329 1.89 15.90 3.77
CA VAL A 329 2.78 17.04 3.46
C VAL A 329 3.58 16.87 2.16
N MET A 330 3.57 15.68 1.58
CA MET A 330 4.17 15.43 0.27
C MET A 330 3.31 15.86 -0.91
N GLN A 331 2.06 16.23 -0.66
CA GLN A 331 1.08 16.57 -1.69
C GLN A 331 0.70 18.05 -1.58
N GLU A 332 0.32 18.66 -2.69
CA GLU A 332 -0.16 20.06 -2.70
C GLU A 332 -1.45 20.22 -1.89
N GLU A 333 -2.33 19.22 -2.01
CA GLU A 333 -3.58 19.10 -1.25
C GLU A 333 -3.63 17.72 -0.58
N ILE A 334 -4.21 17.65 0.63
CA ILE A 334 -4.35 16.39 1.36
C ILE A 334 -5.43 15.55 0.67
N PRO A 335 -5.11 14.32 0.21
CA PRO A 335 -6.12 13.44 -0.34
C PRO A 335 -7.23 13.16 0.66
N ASP A 336 -8.43 13.18 0.13
CA ASP A 336 -9.69 12.88 0.79
C ASP A 336 -9.66 11.52 1.52
N SER A 337 -9.11 10.49 0.89
CA SER A 337 -8.89 9.18 1.47
C SER A 337 -7.94 9.19 2.68
N LEU A 338 -6.87 9.98 2.60
CA LEU A 338 -5.89 10.11 3.65
C LEU A 338 -6.50 10.81 4.87
N ARG A 339 -7.31 11.86 4.64
CA ARG A 339 -8.05 12.56 5.69
C ARG A 339 -9.03 11.61 6.39
N ALA A 340 -9.83 10.87 5.64
CA ALA A 340 -10.76 9.89 6.22
C ALA A 340 -10.03 8.84 7.07
N HIS A 341 -8.90 8.31 6.59
CA HIS A 341 -8.08 7.38 7.37
C HIS A 341 -7.54 7.98 8.66
N TYR A 342 -7.21 9.27 8.66
CA TYR A 342 -6.78 9.98 9.86
C TYR A 342 -7.94 10.17 10.86
N GLU A 343 -9.12 10.52 10.37
CA GLU A 343 -10.33 10.73 11.16
C GLU A 343 -10.90 9.42 11.75
N GLU A 344 -10.66 8.28 11.11
CA GLU A 344 -11.07 6.95 11.59
C GLU A 344 -10.17 6.39 12.70
N LEU A 345 -9.01 7.00 12.98
CA LEU A 345 -8.15 6.56 14.06
C LEU A 345 -8.87 6.66 15.41
N SER A 346 -8.77 5.62 16.23
CA SER A 346 -9.37 5.58 17.57
C SER A 346 -8.84 6.68 18.51
N ALA A 347 -7.62 7.15 18.27
CA ALA A 347 -7.00 8.31 18.89
C ALA A 347 -5.96 8.89 17.90
N ASN A 348 -5.91 10.22 17.77
CA ASN A 348 -5.04 10.89 16.80
C ASN A 348 -4.26 12.06 17.44
N ALA A 349 -3.62 12.92 16.64
CA ALA A 349 -2.79 14.00 17.18
C ALA A 349 -3.57 15.06 17.99
N GLU A 350 -4.90 15.16 17.85
CA GLU A 350 -5.75 16.01 18.70
C GLU A 350 -5.76 15.55 20.16
N ASP A 351 -5.64 14.24 20.40
CA ASP A 351 -5.64 13.65 21.74
C ASP A 351 -4.27 13.75 22.43
N CYS A 352 -3.23 14.20 21.71
CA CYS A 352 -1.87 14.23 22.22
C CYS A 352 -1.73 15.21 23.40
N ILE A 353 -1.30 14.68 24.56
CA ILE A 353 -1.09 15.46 25.80
C ILE A 353 0.32 16.02 25.95
N GLY A 354 1.19 15.87 24.94
CA GLY A 354 2.55 16.41 24.97
C GLY A 354 3.45 15.84 26.08
N CYS A 355 3.27 14.56 26.45
CA CYS A 355 3.99 13.96 27.58
C CYS A 355 5.49 13.65 27.32
N GLY A 356 5.96 13.72 26.06
CA GLY A 356 7.36 13.48 25.70
C GLY A 356 7.84 12.02 25.70
N GLY A 357 7.10 11.09 26.32
CA GLY A 357 7.56 9.70 26.45
C GLY A 357 7.84 8.99 25.12
N CYS A 358 7.17 9.37 24.03
CA CYS A 358 7.42 8.84 22.69
C CYS A 358 8.77 9.29 22.11
N GLU A 359 9.25 10.48 22.45
CA GLU A 359 10.56 11.01 22.00
C GLU A 359 11.70 10.34 22.77
N GLU A 360 11.54 10.12 24.07
CA GLU A 360 12.50 9.37 24.89
C GLU A 360 12.72 7.95 24.36
N ARG A 361 11.67 7.32 23.83
CA ARG A 361 11.72 6.00 23.20
C ARG A 361 12.11 6.03 21.73
N CYS A 362 12.18 7.19 21.09
CA CYS A 362 12.45 7.28 19.66
C CYS A 362 13.95 7.08 19.38
N PRO A 363 14.37 5.96 18.76
CA PRO A 363 15.78 5.71 18.50
C PRO A 363 16.37 6.66 17.45
N PHE A 364 15.49 7.32 16.69
CA PHE A 364 15.84 8.24 15.62
C PHE A 364 15.86 9.70 16.09
N GLY A 365 15.54 10.00 17.35
CA GLY A 365 15.46 11.39 17.82
C GLY A 365 14.43 12.22 17.06
N VAL A 366 13.34 11.60 16.62
CA VAL A 366 12.25 12.29 15.92
C VAL A 366 11.57 13.22 16.92
N PRO A 367 11.33 14.50 16.57
CA PRO A 367 10.56 15.41 17.40
C PRO A 367 9.07 15.06 17.27
N VAL A 368 8.67 13.96 17.89
CA VAL A 368 7.32 13.39 17.80
C VAL A 368 6.28 14.40 18.29
N MET A 369 6.54 15.12 19.38
CA MET A 369 5.60 16.12 19.92
C MET A 369 5.35 17.25 18.92
N GLU A 370 6.42 17.81 18.34
CA GLU A 370 6.31 18.83 17.30
C GLU A 370 5.54 18.30 16.09
N ARG A 371 5.78 17.03 15.70
CA ARG A 371 5.06 16.40 14.59
C ARG A 371 3.59 16.13 14.92
N MET A 372 3.24 15.82 16.17
CA MET A 372 1.84 15.75 16.60
C MET A 372 1.18 17.12 16.52
N GLU A 373 1.85 18.19 16.94
CA GLU A 373 1.32 19.56 16.79
C GLU A 373 1.08 19.92 15.32
N LYS A 374 2.07 19.65 14.45
CA LYS A 374 1.94 19.87 13.01
C LYS A 374 0.85 19.02 12.37
N ALA A 375 0.75 17.74 12.74
CA ALA A 375 -0.32 16.87 12.27
C ALA A 375 -1.69 17.39 12.72
N ARG A 376 -1.83 17.78 13.98
CA ARG A 376 -3.05 18.41 14.52
C ARG A 376 -3.41 19.65 13.71
N GLU A 377 -2.48 20.57 13.47
CA GLU A 377 -2.73 21.77 12.67
C GLU A 377 -3.11 21.47 11.22
N LEU A 378 -2.43 20.49 10.61
CA LEU A 378 -2.66 20.11 9.21
C LEU A 378 -4.05 19.51 9.00
N PHE A 379 -4.47 18.60 9.90
CA PHE A 379 -5.75 17.91 9.79
C PHE A 379 -6.94 18.71 10.37
N LEU A 380 -6.72 19.63 11.32
CA LEU A 380 -7.76 20.55 11.83
C LEU A 380 -8.20 21.63 10.84
N ARG A 381 -7.37 21.98 9.84
CA ARG A 381 -7.77 22.88 8.77
C ARG A 381 -8.85 22.20 7.93
N LYS A 382 -10.11 22.47 8.27
CA LYS A 382 -11.25 22.27 7.37
C LYS A 382 -11.11 23.29 6.24
N ASN A 383 -11.03 22.82 5.01
CA ASN A 383 -11.14 23.68 3.83
C ASN A 383 -12.45 24.49 3.86
#